data_AF-A0A450XUM2-F1
#
_entry.id   AF-A0A450XUM2-F1
#
_cell.length_a   1.000
_cell.length_b   1.000
_cell.length_c   1.000
_cell.angle_alpha   90.00
_cell.angle_beta   90.00
_cell.angle_gamma   90.00
#
_symmetry.space_group_name_H-M   'P 1'
#
loop_
_entity.id
_entity.type
_entity.pdbx_description
1 polymer ?
#
loop_
_entity_poly.entity_id
_entity_poly.type
_entity_poly.pdbx_seq_one_letter_code
_entity_poly.pdbx_strand_id
1 'polypeptide(L)'
;MQVEYATDVIFRRQTTFQPLCGNIVRTAVHAIKAEHVATFLGRRLTAAYQDEVGNDFSTRIQGTRIRHHMGASSIKLHDKAGLIARVECTTNDVSFFKHHRHVEQRNGERVFKLAPVRKNIYSLPDLRKLMQEENMRYFAFMACIDNPDAGQKSIHKVSAPAKENGRSFRGFNLFLDNDYQLFLALVRGEWTISGFRARDLGVTYRIALWRCSRLYQCANPCTHPRACSRLSKGLPG
;
A
#
# COMPACT_ATOMS: atom_id res chain seq x y z
N MET A 1 19.77 -21.02 18.78
CA MET A 1 20.20 -19.66 19.15
C MET A 1 19.08 -18.81 18.65
N GLN A 2 18.33 -18.16 19.54
CA GLN A 2 17.28 -17.26 19.09
C GLN A 2 17.91 -15.92 18.72
N VAL A 3 17.64 -15.44 17.51
CA VAL A 3 18.09 -14.12 17.03
C VAL A 3 16.90 -13.40 16.42
N GLU A 4 16.84 -12.10 16.64
CA GLU A 4 15.85 -11.20 16.06
C GLU A 4 16.53 -9.99 15.41
N TYR A 5 15.94 -9.51 14.32
CA TYR A 5 16.36 -8.30 13.63
C TYR A 5 15.13 -7.48 13.24
N ALA A 6 15.00 -6.31 13.86
CA ALA A 6 13.89 -5.40 13.65
C ALA A 6 14.27 -4.22 12.75
N THR A 7 13.33 -3.81 11.92
CA THR A 7 13.41 -2.63 11.07
C THR A 7 12.13 -1.83 11.23
N ASP A 8 12.29 -0.56 11.57
CA ASP A 8 11.19 0.34 11.92
C ASP A 8 10.94 1.37 10.82
N VAL A 9 9.67 1.52 10.44
CA VAL A 9 9.19 2.68 9.69
C VAL A 9 8.35 3.53 10.64
N ILE A 10 8.81 4.76 10.89
CA ILE A 10 8.20 5.68 11.86
C ILE A 10 7.33 6.71 11.13
N PHE A 11 6.07 6.82 11.53
CA PHE A 11 5.13 7.79 11.00
C PHE A 11 5.09 9.04 11.87
N ARG A 12 4.96 10.21 11.25
CA ARG A 12 4.87 11.49 11.97
C ARG A 12 3.55 11.67 12.73
N ARG A 13 2.47 11.02 12.27
CA ARG A 13 1.11 11.21 12.80
C ARG A 13 0.38 9.88 12.91
N GLN A 14 -0.17 9.62 14.10
CA GLN A 14 -0.94 8.41 14.39
C GLN A 14 -2.21 8.32 13.53
N THR A 15 -2.85 9.47 13.27
CA THR A 15 -4.04 9.57 12.41
C THR A 15 -3.79 9.15 10.96
N THR A 16 -2.53 9.19 10.50
CA THR A 16 -2.14 8.70 9.17
C THR A 16 -1.80 7.22 9.21
N PHE A 17 -1.10 6.78 10.25
CA PHE A 17 -0.61 5.41 10.35
C PHE A 17 -1.70 4.39 10.72
N GLN A 18 -2.57 4.68 11.68
CA GLN A 18 -3.54 3.70 12.20
C GLN A 18 -4.47 3.14 11.11
N PRO A 19 -5.13 3.98 10.27
CA PRO A 19 -5.99 3.46 9.21
C PRO A 19 -5.20 2.70 8.15
N LEU A 20 -4.03 3.23 7.78
CA LEU A 20 -3.12 2.61 6.80
C LEU A 20 -2.69 1.22 7.24
N CYS A 21 -2.18 1.10 8.47
CA CYS A 21 -1.72 -0.16 9.06
C CYS A 21 -2.86 -1.17 9.15
N GLY A 22 -4.02 -0.76 9.68
CA GLY A 22 -5.17 -1.65 9.80
C GLY A 22 -5.62 -2.23 8.46
N ASN A 23 -5.66 -1.41 7.41
CA ASN A 23 -6.08 -1.87 6.09
C ASN A 23 -5.03 -2.73 5.41
N ILE A 24 -3.78 -2.28 5.37
CA ILE A 24 -2.69 -3.03 4.73
C ILE A 24 -2.56 -4.40 5.38
N VAL A 25 -2.63 -4.49 6.72
CA VAL A 25 -2.50 -5.78 7.40
C VAL A 25 -3.68 -6.70 7.07
N ARG A 26 -4.93 -6.20 7.06
CA ARG A 26 -6.11 -7.01 6.69
C ARG A 26 -5.99 -7.54 5.25
N THR A 27 -5.57 -6.70 4.31
CA THR A 27 -5.35 -7.13 2.93
C THR A 27 -4.20 -8.14 2.85
N ALA A 28 -3.12 -7.93 3.60
CA ALA A 28 -1.97 -8.81 3.65
C ALA A 28 -2.31 -10.23 4.14
N VAL A 29 -3.21 -10.38 5.12
CA VAL A 29 -3.70 -11.69 5.58
C VAL A 29 -4.28 -12.52 4.44
N HIS A 30 -4.97 -11.88 3.50
CA HIS A 30 -5.58 -12.58 2.36
C HIS A 30 -4.63 -12.72 1.17
N ALA A 31 -3.79 -11.72 0.92
CA ALA A 31 -2.90 -11.65 -0.24
C ALA A 31 -1.63 -12.50 -0.08
N ILE A 32 -1.05 -12.55 1.13
CA ILE A 32 0.17 -13.31 1.38
C ILE A 32 -0.15 -14.80 1.39
N LYS A 33 0.62 -15.55 0.60
CA LYS A 33 0.51 -17.01 0.43
C LYS A 33 1.82 -17.66 0.87
N ALA A 34 1.84 -18.99 1.01
CA ALA A 34 3.04 -19.71 1.44
C ALA A 34 4.28 -19.42 0.56
N GLU A 35 4.08 -19.26 -0.75
CA GLU A 35 5.15 -18.89 -1.70
C GLU A 35 5.77 -17.51 -1.40
N HIS A 36 4.94 -16.55 -1.00
CA HIS A 36 5.38 -15.22 -0.60
C HIS A 36 6.18 -15.29 0.70
N VAL A 37 5.72 -16.07 1.69
CA VAL A 37 6.45 -16.30 2.95
C VAL A 37 7.84 -16.89 2.69
N ALA A 38 7.93 -17.89 1.82
CA ALA A 38 9.21 -18.46 1.42
C ALA A 38 10.12 -17.40 0.76
N THR A 39 9.56 -16.60 -0.15
CA THR A 39 10.29 -15.53 -0.85
C THR A 39 10.81 -14.46 0.13
N PHE A 40 10.00 -14.04 1.10
CA PHE A 40 10.42 -13.11 2.14
C PHE A 40 11.63 -13.66 2.88
N LEU A 41 11.57 -14.93 3.29
CA LEU A 41 12.61 -15.63 4.02
C LEU A 41 13.77 -16.17 3.15
N GLY A 42 13.90 -15.68 1.91
CA GLY A 42 14.99 -16.04 1.00
C GLY A 42 15.02 -17.52 0.59
N ARG A 43 13.86 -18.18 0.58
CA ARG A 43 13.68 -19.57 0.19
C ARG A 43 12.78 -19.71 -1.03
N ARG A 44 12.96 -20.82 -1.75
CA ARG A 44 12.01 -21.28 -2.77
C ARG A 44 11.16 -22.38 -2.16
N LEU A 45 9.84 -22.23 -2.21
CA LEU A 45 8.93 -23.30 -1.81
C LEU A 45 9.00 -24.43 -2.86
N THR A 46 9.18 -25.67 -2.42
CA THR A 46 9.25 -26.85 -3.28
C THR A 46 8.25 -27.89 -2.81
N ALA A 47 7.76 -28.74 -3.70
CA ALA A 47 6.80 -29.81 -3.35
C ALA A 47 7.33 -30.78 -2.25
N ALA A 48 8.65 -30.88 -2.08
CA ALA A 48 9.30 -31.67 -1.04
C ALA A 48 9.40 -30.96 0.33
N TYR A 49 8.87 -29.74 0.47
CA TYR A 49 8.91 -29.02 1.74
C TYR A 49 7.89 -29.64 2.72
N GLN A 50 8.36 -30.17 3.84
CA GLN A 50 7.55 -30.92 4.81
C GLN A 50 7.22 -30.14 6.09
N ASP A 51 7.94 -29.04 6.34
CA ASP A 51 7.70 -28.22 7.53
C ASP A 51 6.44 -27.35 7.35
N GLU A 52 5.95 -26.80 8.46
CA GLU A 52 4.79 -25.92 8.46
C GLU A 52 5.12 -24.53 7.89
N VAL A 53 4.24 -24.02 7.03
CA VAL A 53 4.18 -22.61 6.62
C VAL A 53 2.82 -22.07 6.98
N GLY A 54 2.79 -21.00 7.78
CA GLY A 54 1.54 -20.46 8.29
C GLY A 54 1.58 -18.96 8.52
N ASN A 55 0.39 -18.40 8.75
CA ASN A 55 0.19 -17.02 9.12
C ASN A 55 -0.74 -16.91 10.32
N ASP A 56 -0.41 -15.99 11.23
CA ASP A 56 -1.20 -15.64 12.41
C ASP A 56 -1.50 -14.14 12.34
N PHE A 57 -2.77 -13.79 12.46
CA PHE A 57 -3.25 -12.42 12.58
C PHE A 57 -3.90 -12.23 13.95
N SER A 58 -3.41 -11.25 14.70
CA SER A 58 -3.95 -10.92 16.00
C SER A 58 -4.18 -9.42 16.14
N THR A 59 -5.38 -9.02 16.56
CA THR A 59 -5.70 -7.64 16.95
C THR A 59 -5.70 -7.58 18.47
N ARG A 60 -4.87 -6.70 19.06
CA ARG A 60 -4.80 -6.48 20.51
C ARG A 60 -5.02 -4.99 20.81
N ILE A 61 -5.28 -4.66 22.07
CA ILE A 61 -5.37 -3.26 22.54
C ILE A 61 -4.13 -2.45 22.13
N GLN A 62 -2.97 -3.10 22.11
CA GLN A 62 -1.67 -2.50 21.79
C GLN A 62 -1.43 -2.31 20.28
N GLY A 63 -2.30 -2.83 19.42
CA GLY A 63 -2.16 -2.75 17.97
C GLY A 63 -2.42 -4.06 17.25
N THR A 64 -2.31 -3.99 15.93
CA THR A 64 -2.50 -5.14 15.04
C THR A 64 -1.15 -5.79 14.74
N ARG A 65 -1.10 -7.12 14.75
CA ARG A 65 0.07 -7.92 14.39
C ARG A 65 -0.30 -8.94 13.33
N ILE A 66 0.54 -9.07 12.33
CA ILE A 66 0.59 -10.21 11.41
C ILE A 66 1.94 -10.89 11.53
N ARG A 67 1.94 -12.21 11.65
CA ARG A 67 3.14 -13.04 11.72
C ARG A 67 3.05 -14.11 10.64
N HIS A 68 4.14 -14.33 9.94
CA HIS A 68 4.31 -15.42 8.99
C HIS A 68 5.48 -16.28 9.46
N HIS A 69 5.31 -17.60 9.50
CA HIS A 69 6.37 -18.52 9.90
C HIS A 69 6.61 -19.59 8.85
N MET A 70 7.85 -20.06 8.79
CA MET A 70 8.31 -21.13 7.93
C MET A 70 9.44 -21.88 8.67
N GLY A 71 9.13 -23.08 9.16
CA GLY A 71 10.06 -23.86 9.98
C GLY A 71 10.56 -23.08 11.20
N ALA A 72 11.87 -22.94 11.35
CA ALA A 72 12.51 -22.27 12.49
C ALA A 72 12.54 -20.74 12.42
N SER A 73 12.05 -20.12 11.34
CA SER A 73 12.09 -18.67 11.11
C SER A 73 10.70 -18.07 10.94
N SER A 74 10.54 -16.82 11.37
CA SER A 74 9.30 -16.08 11.18
C SER A 74 9.56 -14.60 10.97
N ILE A 75 8.72 -13.98 10.16
CA ILE A 75 8.69 -12.52 9.95
C ILE A 75 7.35 -11.99 10.44
N LYS A 76 7.38 -10.88 11.18
CA LYS A 76 6.17 -10.28 11.75
C LYS A 76 6.17 -8.78 11.53
N LEU A 77 5.02 -8.25 11.14
CA LEU A 77 4.73 -6.83 11.19
C LEU A 77 3.81 -6.57 12.36
N HIS A 78 4.13 -5.57 13.16
CA HIS A 78 3.23 -5.07 14.18
C HIS A 78 3.30 -3.57 14.33
N ASP A 79 2.17 -3.00 14.73
CA ASP A 79 2.10 -1.65 15.27
C ASP A 79 2.80 -1.61 16.64
N LYS A 80 3.77 -0.70 16.77
CA LYS A 80 4.39 -0.35 18.03
C LYS A 80 4.08 1.11 18.38
N ALA A 81 3.51 1.30 19.57
CA ALA A 81 3.17 2.61 20.15
C ALA A 81 2.21 3.46 19.29
N GLY A 82 1.48 2.85 18.36
CA GLY A 82 0.52 3.54 17.54
C GLY A 82 1.12 4.39 16.41
N LEU A 83 2.43 4.32 16.19
CA LEU A 83 3.17 5.22 15.29
C LEU A 83 4.27 4.51 14.47
N ILE A 84 4.64 3.29 14.85
CA ILE A 84 5.78 2.60 14.29
C ILE A 84 5.30 1.29 13.64
N ALA A 85 5.53 1.16 12.35
CA ALA A 85 5.43 -0.12 11.65
C ALA A 85 6.74 -0.88 11.83
N ARG A 86 6.77 -1.84 12.76
CA ARG A 86 7.95 -2.67 12.99
C ARG A 86 7.82 -3.98 12.24
N VAL A 87 8.70 -4.20 11.28
CA VAL A 87 8.95 -5.53 10.71
C VAL A 87 10.11 -6.15 11.46
N GLU A 88 9.92 -7.37 11.92
CA GLU A 88 10.93 -8.11 12.65
C GLU A 88 11.01 -9.52 12.10
N CYS A 89 12.21 -9.91 11.69
CA CYS A 89 12.52 -11.30 11.45
C CYS A 89 13.11 -11.92 12.71
N THR A 90 12.69 -13.14 13.02
CA THR A 90 13.15 -13.93 14.15
C THR A 90 13.50 -15.34 13.67
N THR A 91 14.61 -15.91 14.15
CA THR A 91 14.94 -17.32 13.93
C THR A 91 15.40 -17.99 15.22
N ASN A 92 15.01 -19.24 15.42
CA ASN A 92 15.52 -20.09 16.48
C ASN A 92 16.75 -20.91 16.05
N ASP A 93 16.93 -21.05 14.73
CA ASP A 93 18.06 -21.73 14.11
C ASP A 93 18.66 -20.90 12.98
N VAL A 94 19.83 -20.34 13.25
CA VAL A 94 20.58 -19.54 12.27
C VAL A 94 21.04 -20.38 11.06
N SER A 95 21.10 -21.71 11.18
CA SER A 95 21.45 -22.59 10.06
C SER A 95 20.38 -22.59 8.95
N PHE A 96 19.18 -22.06 9.26
CA PHE A 96 18.15 -21.73 8.28
C PHE A 96 18.66 -20.78 7.20
N PHE A 97 19.61 -19.91 7.53
CA PHE A 97 20.19 -18.95 6.59
C PHE A 97 21.39 -19.54 5.87
N LYS A 98 21.59 -19.14 4.61
CA LYS A 98 22.78 -19.49 3.84
C LYS A 98 23.49 -18.23 3.35
N HIS A 99 24.82 -18.29 3.31
CA HIS A 99 25.67 -17.26 2.72
C HIS A 99 26.88 -17.91 2.06
N HIS A 100 27.51 -17.19 1.13
CA HIS A 100 28.73 -17.64 0.50
C HIS A 100 29.92 -17.47 1.47
N ARG A 101 30.67 -18.54 1.69
CA ARG A 101 31.83 -18.56 2.58
C ARG A 101 32.77 -19.71 2.25
N HIS A 102 33.99 -19.65 2.76
CA HIS A 102 34.89 -20.80 2.75
C HIS A 102 34.42 -21.87 3.75
N VAL A 103 34.40 -23.12 3.29
CA VAL A 103 34.07 -24.30 4.08
C VAL A 103 35.19 -25.31 3.94
N GLU A 104 35.82 -25.64 5.07
CA GLU A 104 36.79 -26.74 5.16
C GLU A 104 36.08 -28.08 4.95
N GLN A 105 36.59 -28.85 4.00
CA GLN A 105 36.16 -30.21 3.68
C GLN A 105 36.96 -31.21 4.53
N ARG A 106 36.48 -32.47 4.61
CA ARG A 106 37.14 -33.54 5.40
C ARG A 106 38.56 -33.86 4.92
N ASN A 107 38.86 -33.61 3.65
CA ASN A 107 40.18 -33.77 3.04
C ASN A 107 41.13 -32.57 3.30
N GLY A 108 40.72 -31.57 4.10
CA GLY A 108 41.50 -30.36 4.40
C GLY A 108 41.35 -29.23 3.40
N GLU A 109 40.64 -29.43 2.28
CA GLU A 109 40.44 -28.41 1.26
C GLU A 109 39.47 -27.31 1.71
N ARG A 110 39.73 -26.06 1.30
CA ARG A 110 38.84 -24.91 1.55
C ARG A 110 38.08 -24.53 0.28
N VAL A 111 36.77 -24.81 0.26
CA VAL A 111 35.90 -24.51 -0.89
C VAL A 111 35.02 -23.30 -0.58
N PHE A 112 34.98 -22.32 -1.48
CA PHE A 112 34.03 -21.20 -1.40
C PHE A 112 32.67 -21.65 -1.97
N LYS A 113 31.65 -21.76 -1.11
CA LYS A 113 30.31 -22.19 -1.54
C LYS A 113 29.21 -21.57 -0.68
N LEU A 114 27.98 -21.61 -1.21
CA LEU A 114 26.79 -21.28 -0.45
C LEU A 114 26.58 -22.33 0.66
N ALA A 115 26.67 -21.92 1.91
CA ALA A 115 26.60 -22.83 3.06
C ALA A 115 25.74 -22.25 4.20
N PRO A 116 25.15 -23.11 5.06
CA PRO A 116 24.46 -22.68 6.26
C PRO A 116 25.31 -21.76 7.13
N VAL A 117 24.69 -20.72 7.69
CA VAL A 117 25.32 -19.83 8.65
C VAL A 117 25.71 -20.64 9.90
N ARG A 118 26.91 -20.40 10.43
CA ARG A 118 27.38 -21.08 11.65
C ARG A 118 26.83 -20.34 12.87
N LYS A 119 26.50 -21.08 13.92
CA LYS A 119 26.15 -20.51 15.23
C LYS A 119 27.43 -20.03 15.94
N ASN A 120 27.92 -18.84 15.58
CA ASN A 120 29.02 -18.17 16.25
C ASN A 120 28.92 -16.64 16.13
N ILE A 121 29.64 -15.91 16.98
CA ILE A 121 29.65 -14.44 17.00
C ILE A 121 30.17 -13.81 15.71
N TYR A 122 31.07 -14.49 14.99
CA TYR A 122 31.62 -14.00 13.72
C TYR A 122 30.59 -14.01 12.58
N SER A 123 29.50 -14.77 12.71
CA SER A 123 28.43 -14.83 11.72
C SER A 123 27.41 -13.70 11.88
N LEU A 124 27.48 -12.89 12.94
CA LEU A 124 26.52 -11.81 13.21
C LEU A 124 26.43 -10.75 12.09
N PRO A 125 27.54 -10.28 11.48
CA PRO A 125 27.46 -9.30 10.40
C PRO A 125 26.74 -9.83 9.15
N ASP A 126 26.96 -11.11 8.82
CA ASP A 126 26.29 -11.76 7.69
C ASP A 126 24.82 -12.02 7.99
N LEU A 127 24.52 -12.51 9.20
CA LEU A 127 23.15 -12.73 9.66
C LEU A 127 22.35 -11.43 9.65
N ARG A 128 22.95 -10.33 10.12
CA ARG A 128 22.35 -8.99 10.09
C ARG A 128 21.93 -8.60 8.67
N LYS A 129 22.83 -8.77 7.69
CA LYS A 129 22.53 -8.46 6.28
C LYS A 129 21.39 -9.33 5.77
N LEU A 130 21.45 -10.64 6.00
CA LEU A 130 20.42 -11.57 5.52
C LEU A 130 19.03 -11.24 6.08
N MET A 131 18.93 -11.04 7.39
CA MET A 131 17.64 -10.71 8.04
C MET A 131 17.15 -9.30 7.67
N GLN A 132 18.06 -8.35 7.44
CA GLN A 132 17.69 -7.04 6.91
C GLN A 132 17.06 -7.17 5.52
N GLU A 133 17.66 -7.96 4.62
CA GLU A 133 17.12 -8.20 3.29
C GLU A 133 15.74 -8.89 3.31
N GLU A 134 15.49 -9.79 4.28
CA GLU A 134 14.16 -10.37 4.49
C GLU A 134 13.13 -9.30 4.90
N ASN A 135 13.47 -8.45 5.86
CA ASN A 135 12.62 -7.33 6.28
C ASN A 135 12.34 -6.38 5.11
N MET A 136 13.34 -6.09 4.26
CA MET A 136 13.18 -5.22 3.10
C MET A 136 12.29 -5.83 2.03
N ARG A 137 12.43 -7.13 1.73
CA ARG A 137 11.51 -7.84 0.82
C ARG A 137 10.08 -7.81 1.31
N TYR A 138 9.89 -7.99 2.62
CA TYR A 138 8.57 -7.90 3.23
C TYR A 138 8.00 -6.48 3.11
N PHE A 139 8.76 -5.44 3.43
CA PHE A 139 8.32 -4.05 3.24
C PHE A 139 8.00 -3.74 1.78
N ALA A 140 8.82 -4.19 0.85
CA ALA A 140 8.59 -4.00 -0.58
C ALA A 140 7.25 -4.63 -1.00
N PHE A 141 6.95 -5.85 -0.55
CA PHE A 141 5.65 -6.48 -0.82
C PHE A 141 4.50 -5.69 -0.20
N MET A 142 4.64 -5.27 1.07
CA MET A 142 3.62 -4.50 1.76
C MET A 142 3.37 -3.13 1.10
N ALA A 143 4.38 -2.53 0.50
CA ALA A 143 4.26 -1.28 -0.24
C ALA A 143 3.51 -1.45 -1.58
N CYS A 144 3.47 -2.66 -2.14
CA CYS A 144 2.68 -2.98 -3.34
C CYS A 144 1.20 -3.26 -3.03
N ILE A 145 0.81 -3.40 -1.76
CA ILE A 145 -0.58 -3.59 -1.38
C ILE A 145 -1.32 -2.26 -1.53
N ASP A 146 -2.34 -2.26 -2.39
CA ASP A 146 -3.19 -1.09 -2.58
C ASP A 146 -3.84 -0.67 -1.26
N ASN A 147 -3.82 0.64 -1.00
CA ASN A 147 -4.54 1.21 0.13
C ASN A 147 -5.97 1.62 -0.30
N PRO A 148 -7.01 0.85 0.02
CA PRO A 148 -8.37 1.17 -0.39
C PRO A 148 -8.90 2.48 0.22
N ASP A 149 -8.31 2.98 1.31
CA ASP A 149 -8.74 4.23 1.96
C ASP A 149 -8.71 5.42 1.00
N ALA A 150 -7.72 5.50 0.11
CA ALA A 150 -7.60 6.63 -0.80
C ALA A 150 -8.79 6.67 -1.79
N GLY A 151 -9.18 5.50 -2.31
CA GLY A 151 -10.36 5.33 -3.14
C GLY A 151 -11.64 5.61 -2.36
N GLN A 152 -11.78 5.04 -1.17
CA GLN A 152 -12.96 5.24 -0.32
C GLN A 152 -13.16 6.70 0.09
N LYS A 153 -12.09 7.42 0.47
CA LYS A 153 -12.16 8.86 0.79
C LYS A 153 -12.56 9.69 -0.41
N SER A 154 -12.06 9.34 -1.60
CA SER A 154 -12.42 10.01 -2.85
C SER A 154 -13.90 9.78 -3.19
N ILE A 155 -14.37 8.54 -3.10
CA ILE A 155 -15.78 8.19 -3.29
C ILE A 155 -16.65 8.93 -2.26
N HIS A 156 -16.28 8.91 -0.98
CA HIS A 156 -17.02 9.61 0.08
C HIS A 156 -17.11 11.12 -0.20
N LYS A 157 -16.01 11.76 -0.62
CA LYS A 157 -15.98 13.19 -0.97
C LYS A 157 -16.93 13.53 -2.11
N VAL A 158 -16.99 12.68 -3.13
CA VAL A 158 -17.86 12.84 -4.30
C VAL A 158 -19.34 12.59 -3.94
N SER A 159 -19.58 11.63 -3.06
CA SER A 159 -20.90 11.24 -2.58
C SER A 159 -21.47 12.14 -1.48
N ALA A 160 -20.64 12.95 -0.82
CA ALA A 160 -21.10 13.91 0.17
C ALA A 160 -21.81 15.12 -0.49
N PRO A 161 -22.85 15.70 0.15
CA PRO A 161 -23.39 16.99 -0.25
C PRO A 161 -22.35 18.10 -0.07
N ALA A 162 -22.41 19.12 -0.91
CA ALA A 162 -21.51 20.27 -0.85
C ALA A 162 -22.31 21.58 -0.92
N LYS A 163 -21.85 22.61 -0.22
CA LYS A 163 -22.45 23.95 -0.28
C LYS A 163 -21.45 24.91 -0.91
N GLU A 164 -21.89 25.63 -1.93
CA GLU A 164 -21.07 26.61 -2.61
C GLU A 164 -21.90 27.86 -2.91
N ASN A 165 -21.35 29.05 -2.63
CA ASN A 165 -22.03 30.33 -2.82
C ASN A 165 -23.45 30.35 -2.21
N GLY A 166 -23.61 29.76 -1.02
CA GLY A 166 -24.90 29.66 -0.34
C GLY A 166 -25.84 28.55 -0.84
N ARG A 167 -25.58 27.95 -2.00
CA ARG A 167 -26.40 26.89 -2.60
C ARG A 167 -25.91 25.51 -2.22
N SER A 168 -26.84 24.64 -1.80
CA SER A 168 -26.55 23.24 -1.50
C SER A 168 -26.69 22.37 -2.75
N PHE A 169 -25.71 21.50 -2.98
CA PHE A 169 -25.68 20.50 -4.04
C PHE A 169 -25.65 19.11 -3.43
N ARG A 170 -26.49 18.22 -3.96
CA ARG A 170 -26.49 16.81 -3.55
C ARG A 170 -25.18 16.13 -3.97
N GLY A 171 -24.74 15.18 -3.14
CA GLY A 171 -23.79 14.15 -3.50
C GLY A 171 -24.08 13.44 -4.82
N PHE A 172 -23.04 12.98 -5.51
CA PHE A 172 -23.21 12.00 -6.59
C PHE A 172 -23.46 10.63 -5.97
N ASN A 173 -24.38 9.85 -6.55
CA ASN A 173 -24.61 8.49 -6.11
C ASN A 173 -24.25 7.54 -7.24
N LEU A 174 -23.07 6.91 -7.15
CA LEU A 174 -22.54 6.00 -8.19
C LEU A 174 -23.43 4.76 -8.43
N PHE A 175 -24.40 4.49 -7.56
CA PHE A 175 -25.38 3.41 -7.75
C PHE A 175 -26.62 3.84 -8.55
N LEU A 176 -26.77 5.13 -8.86
CA LEU A 176 -27.82 5.62 -9.75
C LEU A 176 -27.30 5.70 -11.17
N ASP A 177 -28.03 5.13 -12.12
CA ASP A 177 -27.60 5.03 -13.53
C ASP A 177 -27.17 6.39 -14.11
N ASN A 178 -27.94 7.45 -13.90
CA ASN A 178 -27.58 8.80 -14.39
C ASN A 178 -26.22 9.32 -13.87
N ASP A 179 -25.89 9.05 -12.61
CA ASP A 179 -24.59 9.46 -12.04
C ASP A 179 -23.48 8.50 -12.50
N TYR A 180 -23.77 7.21 -12.61
CA TYR A 180 -22.83 6.21 -13.11
C TYR A 180 -22.42 6.50 -14.57
N GLN A 181 -23.39 6.71 -15.45
CA GLN A 181 -23.15 7.05 -16.87
C GLN A 181 -22.36 8.36 -17.01
N LEU A 182 -22.61 9.35 -16.13
CA LEU A 182 -21.82 10.57 -16.09
C LEU A 182 -20.35 10.30 -15.80
N PHE A 183 -20.04 9.47 -14.80
CA PHE A 183 -18.66 9.12 -14.47
C PHE A 183 -17.99 8.30 -15.58
N LEU A 184 -18.71 7.37 -16.21
CA LEU A 184 -18.20 6.66 -17.38
C LEU A 184 -17.87 7.62 -18.53
N ALA A 185 -18.72 8.62 -18.78
CA ALA A 185 -18.48 9.64 -19.80
C ALA A 185 -17.24 10.48 -19.51
N LEU A 186 -17.03 10.86 -18.24
CA LEU A 186 -15.89 11.65 -17.81
C LEU A 186 -14.55 10.90 -17.92
N VAL A 187 -14.55 9.58 -17.69
CA VAL A 187 -13.36 8.74 -17.80
C VAL A 187 -12.95 8.50 -19.26
N ARG A 188 -13.83 8.81 -20.23
CA ARG A 188 -13.46 8.73 -21.66
C ARG A 188 -12.37 9.73 -21.99
N GLY A 189 -11.40 9.29 -22.78
CA GLY A 189 -10.24 10.10 -23.19
C GLY A 189 -10.59 11.34 -24.03
N GLU A 190 -11.82 11.43 -24.52
CA GLU A 190 -12.35 12.55 -25.33
C GLU A 190 -12.20 13.91 -24.65
N TRP A 191 -12.17 13.93 -23.31
CA TRP A 191 -12.13 15.17 -22.52
C TRP A 191 -10.78 15.46 -21.87
N THR A 192 -9.78 14.59 -22.07
CA THR A 192 -8.49 14.66 -21.33
C THR A 192 -7.66 15.89 -21.68
N ILE A 193 -7.76 16.41 -22.91
CA ILE A 193 -6.96 17.55 -23.39
C ILE A 193 -7.75 18.85 -23.40
N SER A 194 -8.97 18.85 -23.97
CA SER A 194 -9.78 20.05 -24.17
C SER A 194 -10.77 20.35 -23.04
N GLY A 195 -10.91 19.44 -22.07
CA GLY A 195 -11.98 19.48 -21.09
C GLY A 195 -13.36 19.28 -21.72
N PHE A 196 -14.42 19.46 -20.93
CA PHE A 196 -15.82 19.30 -21.33
C PHE A 196 -16.63 20.50 -20.84
N ARG A 197 -17.73 20.85 -21.50
CA ARG A 197 -18.74 21.82 -21.03
C ARG A 197 -19.98 21.10 -20.52
N ALA A 198 -20.80 21.78 -19.71
CA ALA A 198 -22.06 21.20 -19.23
C ALA A 198 -22.99 20.76 -20.38
N ARG A 199 -22.97 21.50 -21.50
CA ARG A 199 -23.70 21.12 -22.73
C ARG A 199 -23.18 19.83 -23.38
N ASP A 200 -21.88 19.57 -23.29
CA ASP A 200 -21.24 18.42 -23.93
C ASP A 200 -21.62 17.12 -23.20
N LEU A 201 -21.88 17.22 -21.89
CA LEU A 201 -22.37 16.12 -21.05
C LEU A 201 -23.90 15.96 -21.11
N GLY A 202 -24.64 17.06 -21.27
CA GLY A 202 -26.11 17.07 -21.29
C GLY A 202 -26.73 16.45 -22.55
N VAL A 203 -26.06 16.59 -23.71
CA VAL A 203 -26.55 16.05 -24.99
C VAL A 203 -26.46 14.52 -25.04
N THR A 204 -25.44 13.94 -24.42
CA THR A 204 -25.10 12.53 -24.61
C THR A 204 -25.77 11.59 -23.58
N TYR A 205 -26.16 12.09 -22.39
CA TYR A 205 -26.56 11.21 -21.27
C TYR A 205 -27.85 11.64 -20.53
N ARG A 206 -28.64 12.60 -21.04
CA ARG A 206 -29.86 13.12 -20.36
C ARG A 206 -29.60 13.54 -18.89
N ILE A 207 -28.42 14.11 -18.64
CA ILE A 207 -28.02 14.56 -17.30
C ILE A 207 -28.55 15.97 -17.07
N ALA A 208 -29.18 16.21 -15.92
CA ALA A 208 -29.61 17.55 -15.53
C ALA A 208 -28.40 18.51 -15.47
N LEU A 209 -28.44 19.59 -16.25
CA LEU A 209 -27.35 20.56 -16.44
C LEU A 209 -26.77 21.10 -15.10
N TRP A 210 -27.56 21.16 -14.03
CA TRP A 210 -27.09 21.59 -12.71
C TRP A 210 -26.07 20.64 -12.08
N ARG A 211 -26.03 19.35 -12.47
CA ARG A 211 -25.05 18.37 -11.94
C ARG A 211 -23.66 18.57 -12.54
N CYS A 212 -23.57 19.10 -13.77
CA CYS A 212 -22.31 19.34 -14.46
C CYS A 212 -21.53 20.54 -13.90
N SER A 213 -22.24 21.54 -13.34
CA SER A 213 -21.59 22.73 -12.76
C SER A 213 -20.63 22.38 -11.62
N ARG A 214 -20.97 21.35 -10.83
CA ARG A 214 -20.15 20.84 -9.71
C ARG A 214 -18.86 20.13 -10.17
N LEU A 215 -18.86 19.53 -11.35
CA LEU A 215 -17.71 18.79 -11.90
C LEU A 215 -16.57 19.72 -12.32
N TYR A 216 -16.92 20.87 -12.91
CA TYR A 216 -15.94 21.88 -13.33
C TYR A 216 -15.08 22.39 -12.17
N GLN A 217 -15.66 22.52 -10.98
CA GLN A 217 -14.98 23.05 -9.79
C GLN A 217 -14.17 21.99 -9.05
N CYS A 218 -14.49 20.71 -9.21
CA CYS A 218 -13.71 19.62 -8.60
C CYS A 218 -12.49 19.19 -9.44
N ALA A 219 -12.49 19.47 -10.75
CA ALA A 219 -11.48 19.00 -11.70
C ALA A 219 -10.30 19.97 -11.95
N ASN A 220 -10.34 21.22 -11.46
CA ASN A 220 -9.31 22.23 -11.78
C ASN A 220 -8.80 23.01 -10.54
N PRO A 221 -7.66 22.60 -9.94
CA PRO A 221 -6.88 23.47 -9.05
C PRO A 221 -5.90 24.39 -9.80
N CYS A 222 -5.51 24.04 -11.03
CA CYS A 222 -4.42 24.72 -11.74
C CYS A 222 -4.66 24.71 -13.25
N THR A 223 -5.24 25.79 -13.81
CA THR A 223 -4.97 26.28 -15.19
C THR A 223 -5.86 27.46 -15.50
N HIS A 224 -5.38 28.68 -15.22
CA HIS A 224 -5.71 29.84 -16.04
C HIS A 224 -4.61 30.89 -15.87
N PRO A 225 -3.97 31.28 -16.98
CA PRO A 225 -3.80 32.69 -17.24
C PRO A 225 -4.45 33.03 -18.58
N ARG A 226 -5.20 34.14 -18.60
CA ARG A 226 -5.83 34.79 -19.76
C ARG A 226 -7.20 34.27 -20.17
N ALA A 227 -8.23 34.85 -19.57
CA ALA A 227 -9.46 35.28 -20.27
C ALA A 227 -10.32 36.14 -19.33
N CYS A 228 -9.76 37.25 -18.82
CA CYS A 228 -10.55 38.31 -18.20
C CYS A 228 -10.33 39.59 -19.01
N SER A 229 -11.07 39.73 -20.11
CA SER A 229 -11.27 41.03 -20.74
C SER A 229 -12.53 41.00 -21.61
N ARG A 230 -13.47 41.88 -21.25
CA ARG A 230 -14.65 42.39 -21.98
C ARG A 230 -16.01 41.95 -21.42
N LEU A 231 -16.61 42.92 -20.72
CA LEU A 231 -18.03 43.27 -20.49
C LEU A 231 -18.04 43.97 -19.11
N SER A 232 -18.22 45.27 -18.93
CA SER A 232 -19.00 46.27 -19.68
C SER A 232 -18.57 47.69 -19.23
N LYS A 233 -18.13 48.53 -20.16
CA LYS A 233 -18.28 50.00 -20.05
C LYS A 233 -19.53 50.37 -20.84
N GLY A 234 -20.42 51.17 -20.24
CA GLY A 234 -21.46 51.91 -20.97
C GLY A 234 -22.87 51.75 -20.42
N LEU A 235 -23.27 52.64 -19.51
CA LEU A 235 -24.65 53.12 -19.36
C LEU A 235 -24.56 54.66 -19.33
N PRO A 236 -25.41 55.40 -20.09
CA PRO A 236 -25.38 56.86 -20.13
C PRO A 236 -26.32 57.47 -19.07
N GLY A 237 -26.01 58.70 -18.66
CA GLY A 237 -26.88 59.59 -17.90
C GLY A 237 -26.73 59.49 -16.40
#